data_AF-A0A6P2CTI5-F1
#
_entry.id   AF-A0A6P2CTI5-F1
#
_cell.length_a   1.000
_cell.length_b   1.000
_cell.length_c   1.000
_cell.angle_alpha   90.00
_cell.angle_beta   90.00
_cell.angle_gamma   90.00
#
_symmetry.space_group_name_H-M   'P 1'
#
loop_
_entity.id
_entity.type
_entity.pdbx_description
1 polymer ?
#
loop_
_entity_poly.entity_id
_entity_poly.type
_entity_poly.pdbx_seq_one_letter_code
_entity_poly.pdbx_strand_id
1 'polypeptide(L)'
;MPKSSTEQPAVAPAPGRDTGVLKEFSATLRKAQQGDTTALANVREALKKPGVPDLLRGNVAREALSALVNAYAGTNPVAREAVLCKLDEMRLELSGPNPSSLEKFLVERVLATWLHLHTIEAAYASKESMSLAQGQYYQKTMTAAQKRYLAAIKGLAEVRKLALPALQVNIAKKQVNVAAGTVTSY
;
A
#
# COMPACT_ATOMS: atom_id res chain seq x y z
N MET A 1 15.47 54.33 -1.40
CA MET A 1 14.47 53.62 -2.24
C MET A 1 15.19 52.55 -3.06
N PRO A 2 14.63 51.35 -3.30
CA PRO A 2 13.54 50.66 -2.61
C PRO A 2 13.96 49.28 -2.05
N LYS A 3 13.26 48.85 -0.99
CA LYS A 3 13.25 47.46 -0.48
C LYS A 3 12.34 46.65 -1.41
N SER A 4 12.84 45.60 -2.05
CA SER A 4 12.00 44.66 -2.80
C SER A 4 11.35 43.66 -1.83
N SER A 5 10.22 44.06 -1.26
CA SER A 5 9.26 43.15 -0.67
C SER A 5 8.64 42.32 -1.78
N THR A 6 9.08 41.08 -1.96
CA THR A 6 8.31 40.11 -2.73
C THR A 6 7.20 39.61 -1.83
N GLU A 7 6.08 40.32 -1.87
CA GLU A 7 4.81 39.93 -1.28
C GLU A 7 4.30 38.70 -2.04
N GLN A 8 4.45 37.54 -1.43
CA GLN A 8 3.89 36.28 -1.93
C GLN A 8 2.36 36.38 -1.84
N PRO A 9 1.59 36.11 -2.91
CA PRO A 9 0.14 36.19 -2.83
C PRO A 9 -0.38 35.15 -1.84
N ALA A 10 -1.14 35.62 -0.84
CA ALA A 10 -1.87 34.76 0.07
C ALA A 10 -2.78 33.83 -0.72
N VAL A 11 -2.45 32.54 -0.73
CA VAL A 11 -3.30 31.48 -1.26
C VAL A 11 -4.60 31.49 -0.45
N ALA A 12 -5.70 31.85 -1.10
CA ALA A 12 -7.03 31.84 -0.52
C ALA A 12 -7.32 30.46 0.13
N PRO A 13 -7.96 30.41 1.31
CA PRO A 13 -8.29 29.15 1.95
C PRO A 13 -9.22 28.34 1.03
N ALA A 14 -8.83 27.10 0.76
CA ALA A 14 -9.64 26.16 -0.01
C ALA A 14 -11.07 26.10 0.56
N PRO A 15 -12.12 26.13 -0.30
CA PRO A 15 -13.50 26.17 0.15
C PRO A 15 -13.86 24.85 0.85
N GLY A 16 -14.33 24.93 2.10
CA GLY A 16 -14.99 23.81 2.78
C GLY A 16 -14.33 23.24 4.05
N ARG A 17 -13.27 23.84 4.61
CA ARG A 17 -12.80 23.46 5.95
C ARG A 17 -13.54 24.24 7.03
N ASP A 18 -14.73 23.78 7.38
CA ASP A 18 -15.38 24.25 8.60
C ASP A 18 -14.55 23.79 9.82
N THR A 19 -13.72 24.71 10.31
CA THR A 19 -12.81 24.46 11.43
C THR A 19 -13.55 24.15 12.74
N GLY A 20 -14.84 24.51 12.84
CA GLY A 20 -15.71 24.16 13.97
C GLY A 20 -15.99 22.67 14.03
N VAL A 21 -16.42 22.07 12.91
CA VAL A 21 -16.75 20.65 12.80
C VAL A 21 -15.55 19.75 13.14
N LEU A 22 -14.35 20.13 12.71
CA LEU A 22 -13.12 19.39 13.05
C LEU A 22 -12.77 19.47 14.53
N LYS A 23 -12.99 20.63 15.18
CA LYS A 23 -12.76 20.81 16.62
C LYS A 23 -13.75 20.00 17.45
N GLU A 24 -15.03 20.04 17.10
CA GLU A 24 -16.08 19.26 17.76
C GLU A 24 -15.86 17.76 17.64
N PHE A 25 -15.44 17.31 16.45
CA PHE A 25 -15.08 15.92 16.24
C PHE A 25 -13.85 15.52 17.08
N SER A 26 -12.82 16.37 17.16
CA SER A 26 -11.64 16.11 18.00
C SER A 26 -11.98 16.03 19.50
N ALA A 27 -12.90 16.86 19.99
CA ALA A 27 -13.36 16.83 21.36
C ALA A 27 -14.16 15.54 21.67
N THR A 28 -14.99 15.11 20.71
CA THR A 28 -15.74 13.85 20.80
C THR A 28 -14.79 12.65 20.86
N LEU A 29 -13.73 12.64 20.04
CA LEU A 29 -12.71 11.58 20.08
C LEU A 29 -12.01 11.51 21.45
N ARG A 30 -11.63 12.65 22.02
CA ARG A 30 -10.97 12.68 23.35
C ARG A 30 -11.88 12.13 24.45
N LYS A 31 -13.17 12.49 24.46
CA LYS A 31 -14.13 11.95 25.43
C LYS A 31 -14.29 10.44 25.27
N ALA A 32 -14.41 9.95 24.03
CA ALA A 32 -14.49 8.52 23.75
C ALA A 32 -13.24 7.77 24.23
N GLN A 33 -12.04 8.34 24.04
CA GLN A 33 -10.79 7.77 24.55
C GLN A 33 -10.71 7.72 26.09
N GLN A 34 -11.40 8.64 26.78
CA GLN A 34 -11.51 8.68 28.24
C GLN A 34 -12.61 7.77 28.80
N GLY A 35 -13.31 7.01 27.95
CA GLY A 35 -14.31 6.03 28.35
C GLY A 35 -15.77 6.52 28.28
N ASP A 36 -16.04 7.71 27.75
CA ASP A 36 -17.41 8.19 27.52
C ASP A 36 -18.11 7.34 26.45
N THR A 37 -19.11 6.57 26.87
CA THR A 37 -19.85 5.63 26.03
C THR A 37 -20.75 6.32 25.00
N THR A 38 -21.25 7.52 25.30
CA THR A 38 -22.06 8.33 24.37
C THR A 38 -21.16 8.91 23.29
N ALA A 39 -20.00 9.44 23.67
CA ALA A 39 -19.00 9.88 22.72
C ALA A 39 -18.51 8.72 21.82
N LEU A 40 -18.31 7.52 22.38
CA LEU A 40 -17.94 6.33 21.60
C LEU A 40 -19.02 5.91 20.60
N ALA A 41 -20.31 6.01 20.96
CA ALA A 41 -21.41 5.77 20.03
C ALA A 41 -21.38 6.75 18.84
N ASN A 42 -21.12 8.04 19.10
CA ASN A 42 -20.98 9.05 18.04
C ASN A 42 -19.78 8.77 17.13
N VAL A 43 -18.65 8.31 17.69
CA VAL A 43 -17.49 7.88 16.90
C VAL A 43 -17.84 6.67 16.03
N ARG A 44 -18.59 5.69 16.56
CA ARG A 44 -19.03 4.51 15.80
C ARG A 44 -19.91 4.88 14.62
N GLU A 45 -20.83 5.83 14.79
CA GLU A 45 -21.64 6.33 13.68
C GLU A 45 -20.78 7.05 12.63
N ALA A 46 -19.79 7.86 13.05
CA ALA A 46 -18.88 8.52 12.14
C ALA A 46 -18.03 7.51 11.31
N LEU A 47 -17.59 6.41 11.94
CA LEU A 47 -16.79 5.35 11.30
C LEU A 47 -17.52 4.62 10.16
N LYS A 48 -18.86 4.69 10.07
CA LYS A 48 -19.62 4.11 8.96
C LYS A 48 -19.38 4.81 7.63
N LYS A 49 -18.85 6.04 7.64
CA LYS A 49 -18.56 6.80 6.42
C LYS A 49 -17.26 6.29 5.78
N PRO A 50 -17.25 6.01 4.46
CA PRO A 50 -16.03 5.61 3.75
C PRO A 50 -14.88 6.59 3.98
N GLY A 51 -13.67 6.08 4.21
CA GLY A 51 -12.46 6.87 4.45
C GLY A 51 -12.30 7.39 5.89
N VAL A 52 -13.36 7.49 6.70
CA VAL A 52 -13.24 7.90 8.11
C VAL A 52 -12.40 6.94 8.95
N PRO A 53 -12.53 5.60 8.81
CA PRO A 53 -11.63 4.67 9.50
C PRO A 53 -10.16 4.96 9.22
N ASP A 54 -9.78 5.25 7.97
CA ASP A 54 -8.39 5.54 7.58
C ASP A 54 -7.89 6.86 8.17
N LEU A 55 -8.73 7.89 8.25
CA LEU A 55 -8.40 9.15 8.92
C LEU A 55 -8.12 8.95 10.43
N LEU A 56 -8.76 7.95 11.03
CA LEU A 56 -8.55 7.56 12.42
C LEU A 56 -7.52 6.43 12.58
N ARG A 57 -6.61 6.26 11.60
CA ARG A 57 -5.53 5.26 11.63
C ARG A 57 -6.03 3.80 11.68
N GLY A 58 -7.24 3.54 11.20
CA GLY A 58 -7.83 2.20 11.09
C GLY A 58 -7.15 1.32 10.03
N ASN A 59 -6.45 1.91 9.07
CA ASN A 59 -5.63 1.17 8.12
C ASN A 59 -4.29 0.77 8.75
N VAL A 60 -4.31 -0.33 9.50
CA VAL A 60 -3.14 -0.83 10.26
C VAL A 60 -1.95 -1.16 9.35
N ALA A 61 -2.18 -1.55 8.10
CA ALA A 61 -1.10 -1.80 7.14
C ALA A 61 -0.34 -0.50 6.81
N ARG A 62 -1.06 0.60 6.61
CA ARG A 62 -0.47 1.93 6.39
C ARG A 62 0.28 2.44 7.62
N GLU A 63 -0.26 2.21 8.82
CA GLU A 63 0.41 2.55 10.06
C GLU A 63 1.71 1.76 10.26
N ALA A 64 1.70 0.45 9.95
CA ALA A 64 2.90 -0.38 10.00
C ALA A 64 3.97 0.08 9.01
N LEU A 65 3.57 0.45 7.78
CA LEU A 65 4.50 1.02 6.79
C LEU A 65 5.07 2.36 7.29
N SER A 66 4.24 3.25 7.85
CA SER A 66 4.72 4.50 8.43
C SER A 66 5.70 4.27 9.59
N ALA A 67 5.47 3.25 10.42
CA ALA A 67 6.39 2.90 11.49
C ALA A 67 7.75 2.41 10.93
N LEU A 68 7.75 1.62 9.86
CA LEU A 68 8.98 1.19 9.18
C LEU A 68 9.74 2.37 8.58
N VAL A 69 9.04 3.32 7.93
CA VAL A 69 9.66 4.54 7.39
C VAL A 69 10.35 5.33 8.51
N ASN A 70 9.65 5.54 9.62
CA ASN A 70 10.22 6.26 10.76
C ASN A 70 11.40 5.51 11.39
N ALA A 71 11.31 4.18 11.48
CA ALA A 71 12.40 3.35 12.01
C ALA A 71 13.66 3.41 11.14
N TYR A 72 13.52 3.41 9.82
CA TYR A 72 14.65 3.55 8.89
C TYR A 72 15.24 4.97 8.91
N ALA A 73 14.37 5.99 8.85
CA ALA A 73 14.82 7.38 8.75
C ALA A 73 15.42 7.92 10.05
N GLY A 74 15.03 7.37 11.20
CA GLY A 74 15.43 7.86 12.51
C GLY A 74 15.07 9.34 12.68
N THR A 75 16.06 10.16 13.02
CA THR A 75 15.91 11.61 13.18
C THR A 75 16.15 12.42 11.91
N ASN A 76 16.45 11.77 10.78
CA ASN A 76 16.75 12.45 9.52
C ASN A 76 15.47 12.72 8.71
N PRO A 77 14.98 13.98 8.66
CA PRO A 77 13.74 14.30 7.94
C PRO A 77 13.90 14.14 6.42
N VAL A 78 15.10 14.35 5.88
CA VAL A 78 15.36 14.18 4.43
C VAL A 78 15.27 12.70 4.05
N ALA A 79 15.84 11.81 4.87
CA ALA A 79 15.73 10.36 4.65
C ALA A 79 14.26 9.90 4.70
N ARG A 80 13.47 10.46 5.63
CA ARG A 80 12.03 10.17 5.73
C ARG A 80 11.29 10.55 4.45
N GLU A 81 11.46 11.78 3.98
CA GLU A 81 10.81 12.24 2.74
C GLU A 81 11.28 11.48 1.51
N ALA A 82 12.58 11.16 1.43
CA ALA A 82 13.13 10.36 0.33
C ALA A 82 12.51 8.96 0.26
N VAL A 83 12.35 8.28 1.40
CA VAL A 83 11.70 6.97 1.46
C VAL A 83 10.22 7.07 1.08
N LEU A 84 9.50 8.08 1.57
CA LEU A 84 8.10 8.29 1.20
C LEU A 84 7.93 8.50 -0.31
N CYS A 85 8.74 9.39 -0.89
CA CYS A 85 8.77 9.62 -2.33
C CYS A 85 9.05 8.33 -3.09
N LYS A 86 10.03 7.52 -2.64
CA LYS A 86 10.34 6.25 -3.29
C LYS A 86 9.18 5.24 -3.22
N LEU A 87 8.50 5.16 -2.09
CA LEU A 87 7.33 4.29 -1.94
C LEU A 87 6.20 4.74 -2.87
N ASP A 88 6.00 6.05 -3.06
CA ASP A 88 5.00 6.59 -3.97
C ASP A 88 5.35 6.31 -5.44
N GLU A 89 6.62 6.46 -5.84
CA GLU A 89 7.10 6.07 -7.17
C GLU A 89 6.80 4.59 -7.46
N MET A 90 7.21 3.70 -6.53
CA MET A 90 6.98 2.27 -6.66
C MET A 90 5.49 1.92 -6.67
N ARG A 91 4.67 2.61 -5.86
CA ARG A 91 3.21 2.42 -5.84
C ARG A 91 2.60 2.75 -7.18
N LEU A 92 3.02 3.85 -7.81
CA LEU A 92 2.53 4.28 -9.12
C LEU A 92 2.93 3.26 -10.20
N GLU A 93 4.21 2.89 -10.24
CA GLU A 93 4.75 1.90 -11.18
C GLU A 93 4.03 0.55 -11.07
N LEU A 94 3.84 0.08 -9.84
CA LEU A 94 3.25 -1.23 -9.57
C LEU A 94 1.73 -1.26 -9.66
N SER A 95 1.02 -0.13 -9.56
CA SER A 95 -0.46 -0.14 -9.62
C SER A 95 -0.99 -0.23 -11.05
N GLY A 96 -0.28 0.34 -12.02
CA GLY A 96 -0.80 0.50 -13.38
C GLY A 96 -2.02 1.44 -13.43
N PRO A 97 -2.66 1.58 -14.61
CA PRO A 97 -3.69 2.61 -14.82
C PRO A 97 -5.02 2.33 -14.12
N ASN A 98 -5.43 1.06 -14.00
CA ASN A 98 -6.73 0.66 -13.46
C ASN A 98 -6.60 -0.58 -12.55
N PRO A 99 -5.94 -0.48 -11.39
CA PRO A 99 -5.76 -1.61 -10.48
C PRO A 99 -7.09 -2.07 -9.87
N SER A 100 -7.30 -3.39 -9.86
CA SER A 100 -8.34 -4.02 -9.04
C SER A 100 -8.08 -3.81 -7.53
N SER A 101 -9.11 -3.98 -6.70
CA SER A 101 -8.95 -3.84 -5.24
C SER A 101 -7.91 -4.80 -4.66
N LEU A 102 -7.82 -6.02 -5.20
CA LEU A 102 -6.85 -7.01 -4.75
C LEU A 102 -5.42 -6.62 -5.15
N GLU A 103 -5.22 -6.07 -6.35
CA GLU A 103 -3.93 -5.51 -6.76
C GLU A 103 -3.51 -4.37 -5.84
N LYS A 104 -4.40 -3.45 -5.47
CA LYS A 104 -4.09 -2.36 -4.52
C LYS A 104 -3.54 -2.91 -3.20
N PHE A 105 -4.20 -3.93 -2.62
CA PHE A 105 -3.72 -4.55 -1.38
C PHE A 105 -2.37 -5.26 -1.55
N LEU A 106 -2.15 -5.93 -2.67
CA LEU A 106 -0.90 -6.62 -2.94
C LEU A 106 0.24 -5.64 -3.22
N VAL A 107 -0.01 -4.51 -3.88
CA VAL A 107 0.96 -3.44 -4.05
C VAL A 107 1.40 -2.89 -2.69
N GLU A 108 0.47 -2.52 -1.81
CA GLU A 108 0.83 -2.07 -0.45
C GLU A 108 1.64 -3.12 0.32
N ARG A 109 1.32 -4.41 0.13
CA ARG A 109 2.05 -5.51 0.74
C ARG A 109 3.47 -5.64 0.19
N VAL A 110 3.65 -5.48 -1.13
CA VAL A 110 4.96 -5.46 -1.79
C VAL A 110 5.80 -4.31 -1.23
N LEU A 111 5.25 -3.11 -1.13
CA LEU A 111 5.94 -1.93 -0.59
C LEU A 111 6.37 -2.14 0.88
N ALA A 112 5.47 -2.65 1.73
CA ALA A 112 5.79 -2.91 3.14
C ALA A 112 6.86 -3.98 3.32
N THR A 113 6.83 -5.05 2.52
CA THR A 113 7.82 -6.13 2.60
C THR A 113 9.16 -5.75 1.99
N TRP A 114 9.17 -4.92 0.94
CA TRP A 114 10.37 -4.30 0.37
C TRP A 114 11.09 -3.43 1.41
N LEU A 115 10.37 -2.48 2.02
CA LEU A 115 10.98 -1.58 2.99
C LEU A 115 11.50 -2.35 4.21
N HIS A 116 10.73 -3.33 4.69
CA HIS A 116 11.13 -4.15 5.82
C HIS A 116 12.42 -4.93 5.54
N LEU A 117 12.50 -5.64 4.40
CA LEU A 117 13.69 -6.40 4.02
C LEU A 117 14.92 -5.50 3.94
N HIS A 118 14.85 -4.43 3.15
CA HIS A 118 16.02 -3.58 2.91
C HIS A 118 16.42 -2.74 4.12
N THR A 119 15.49 -2.44 5.03
CA THR A 119 15.83 -1.84 6.33
C THR A 119 16.68 -2.80 7.18
N ILE A 120 16.31 -4.08 7.21
CA ILE A 120 17.07 -5.09 7.95
C ILE A 120 18.45 -5.31 7.32
N GLU A 121 18.52 -5.38 5.99
CA GLU A 121 19.78 -5.55 5.24
C GLU A 121 20.73 -4.37 5.45
N ALA A 122 20.23 -3.14 5.35
CA ALA A 122 21.02 -1.94 5.61
C ALA A 122 21.51 -1.90 7.07
N ALA A 123 20.64 -2.23 8.03
CA ALA A 123 21.02 -2.30 9.43
C ALA A 123 22.10 -3.35 9.68
N TYR A 124 21.99 -4.53 9.06
CA TYR A 124 23.00 -5.59 9.13
C TYR A 124 24.33 -5.14 8.53
N ALA A 125 24.32 -4.57 7.33
CA ALA A 125 25.53 -4.11 6.63
C ALA A 125 26.25 -2.95 7.34
N SER A 126 25.51 -2.12 8.10
CA SER A 126 26.08 -1.00 8.86
C SER A 126 26.83 -1.40 10.14
N LYS A 127 26.78 -2.67 10.54
CA LYS A 127 27.43 -3.13 11.78
C LYS A 127 28.93 -3.35 11.58
N GLU A 128 29.74 -2.61 12.32
CA GLU A 128 31.20 -2.79 12.34
C GLU A 128 31.63 -4.10 13.01
N SER A 129 30.88 -4.55 14.02
CA SER A 129 31.07 -5.84 14.67
C SER A 129 29.73 -6.37 15.21
N MET A 130 29.65 -7.69 15.36
CA MET A 130 28.50 -8.36 15.97
C MET A 130 28.90 -9.69 16.57
N SER A 131 28.16 -10.14 17.59
CA SER A 131 28.32 -11.49 18.12
C SER A 131 27.80 -12.52 17.12
N LEU A 132 28.25 -13.78 17.23
CA LEU A 132 27.74 -14.88 16.42
C LEU A 132 26.20 -15.01 16.54
N ALA A 133 25.67 -14.83 17.75
CA ALA A 133 24.22 -14.88 18.00
C ALA A 133 23.46 -13.75 17.28
N GLN A 134 24.02 -12.53 17.26
CA GLN A 134 23.46 -11.41 16.50
C GLN A 134 23.51 -11.69 14.99
N GLY A 135 24.63 -12.22 14.49
CA GLY A 135 24.75 -12.61 13.08
C GLY A 135 23.70 -13.65 12.67
N GLN A 136 23.52 -14.70 13.48
CA GLN A 136 22.48 -15.71 13.26
C GLN A 136 21.07 -15.12 13.29
N TYR A 137 20.80 -14.20 14.23
CA TYR A 137 19.51 -13.51 14.31
C TYR A 137 19.20 -12.72 13.02
N TYR A 138 20.15 -11.91 12.56
CA TYR A 138 19.96 -11.11 11.33
C TYR A 138 19.75 -11.99 10.11
N GLN A 139 20.58 -13.03 9.94
CA GLN A 139 20.46 -13.94 8.80
C GLN A 139 19.09 -14.63 8.77
N LYS A 140 18.64 -15.19 9.91
CA LYS A 140 17.31 -15.80 10.02
C LYS A 140 16.19 -14.81 9.69
N THR A 141 16.32 -13.58 10.19
CA THR A 141 15.31 -12.52 9.98
C THR A 141 15.27 -12.06 8.52
N MET A 142 16.44 -11.87 7.88
CA MET A 142 16.56 -11.53 6.46
C MET A 142 15.97 -12.61 5.57
N THR A 143 16.30 -13.88 5.78
CA THR A 143 15.71 -14.99 5.01
C THR A 143 14.18 -15.00 5.12
N ALA A 144 13.64 -14.79 6.33
CA ALA A 144 12.19 -14.73 6.52
C ALA A 144 11.57 -13.51 5.84
N ALA A 145 12.22 -12.34 5.90
CA ALA A 145 11.76 -11.12 5.23
C ALA A 145 11.79 -11.26 3.70
N GLN A 146 12.88 -11.82 3.14
CA GLN A 146 13.03 -12.09 1.71
C GLN A 146 11.94 -13.04 1.21
N LYS A 147 11.66 -14.13 1.96
CA LYS A 147 10.57 -15.05 1.61
C LYS A 147 9.21 -14.35 1.56
N ARG A 148 8.93 -13.46 2.52
CA ARG A 148 7.67 -12.67 2.53
C ARG A 148 7.60 -11.68 1.36
N TYR A 149 8.71 -11.02 1.04
CA TYR A 149 8.79 -10.09 -0.08
C TYR A 149 8.55 -10.79 -1.42
N LEU A 150 9.25 -11.90 -1.69
CA LEU A 150 9.05 -12.69 -2.90
C LEU A 150 7.63 -13.27 -3.00
N ALA A 151 7.04 -13.69 -1.88
CA ALA A 151 5.67 -14.15 -1.85
C ALA A 151 4.66 -13.04 -2.20
N ALA A 152 4.89 -11.80 -1.76
CA ALA A 152 4.04 -10.66 -2.11
C ALA A 152 4.12 -10.33 -3.61
N ILE A 153 5.34 -10.31 -4.18
CA ILE A 153 5.54 -10.09 -5.63
C ILE A 153 4.85 -11.20 -6.43
N LYS A 154 5.05 -12.46 -6.03
CA LYS A 154 4.42 -13.61 -6.68
C LYS A 154 2.90 -13.51 -6.63
N GLY A 155 2.33 -13.15 -5.47
CA GLY A 155 0.88 -12.95 -5.34
C GLY A 155 0.34 -11.89 -6.28
N LEU A 156 1.03 -10.74 -6.42
CA LEU A 156 0.63 -9.69 -7.36
C LEU A 156 0.68 -10.20 -8.82
N ALA A 157 1.73 -10.94 -9.19
CA ALA A 157 1.85 -11.53 -10.51
C ALA A 157 0.77 -12.59 -10.80
N GLU A 158 0.42 -13.41 -9.81
CA GLU A 158 -0.62 -14.43 -9.92
C GLU A 158 -2.01 -13.82 -10.13
N VAL A 159 -2.37 -12.78 -9.36
CA VAL A 159 -3.64 -12.07 -9.54
C VAL A 159 -3.75 -11.46 -10.93
N ARG A 160 -2.66 -10.86 -11.43
CA ARG A 160 -2.62 -10.32 -12.80
C ARG A 160 -2.77 -11.39 -13.87
N LYS A 161 -2.09 -12.52 -13.69
CA LYS A 161 -2.20 -13.65 -14.62
C LYS A 161 -3.63 -14.19 -14.66
N LEU A 162 -4.31 -14.28 -13.52
CA LEU A 162 -5.69 -14.74 -13.43
C LEU A 162 -6.71 -13.73 -13.97
N ALA A 163 -6.36 -12.44 -14.01
CA ALA A 163 -7.19 -11.38 -14.57
C ALA A 163 -7.14 -11.32 -16.12
N LEU A 164 -6.16 -11.99 -16.76
CA LEU A 164 -6.12 -12.09 -18.22
C LEU A 164 -7.27 -12.98 -18.70
N PRO A 165 -7.94 -12.62 -19.82
CA PRO A 165 -8.91 -13.52 -20.44
C PRO A 165 -8.23 -14.87 -20.68
N ALA A 166 -8.83 -15.95 -20.18
CA ALA A 166 -8.35 -17.29 -20.45
C ALA A 166 -8.34 -17.46 -21.98
N LEU A 167 -7.15 -17.55 -22.57
CA LEU A 167 -7.00 -17.85 -23.99
C LEU A 167 -7.52 -19.28 -24.19
N GLN A 168 -8.80 -19.43 -24.52
CA GLN A 168 -9.36 -20.70 -24.96
C GLN A 168 -8.74 -21.04 -26.31
N VAL A 169 -7.64 -21.78 -26.27
CA VAL A 169 -7.10 -22.43 -27.47
C VAL A 169 -8.02 -23.61 -27.76
N ASN A 170 -9.03 -23.39 -28.60
CA ASN A 170 -9.83 -24.48 -29.16
C ASN A 170 -8.93 -25.31 -30.10
N ILE A 171 -8.31 -26.38 -29.57
CA ILE A 171 -7.59 -27.41 -30.34
C ILE A 171 -8.61 -28.36 -30.99
N ALA A 172 -9.56 -27.80 -31.75
CA ALA A 172 -10.60 -28.54 -32.47
C ALA A 172 -10.65 -28.10 -33.94
N LYS A 173 -9.55 -28.26 -34.66
CA LYS A 173 -9.50 -28.18 -36.14
C LYS A 173 -8.62 -29.27 -36.76
N LYS A 174 -8.79 -30.51 -36.29
CA LYS A 174 -8.28 -31.71 -36.97
C LYS A 174 -9.34 -32.81 -36.99
N GLN A 175 -10.49 -32.52 -37.59
CA GLN A 175 -11.41 -33.55 -38.06
C GLN A 175 -11.69 -33.28 -39.54
N VAL A 176 -11.30 -34.24 -40.38
CA VAL A 176 -11.71 -34.31 -41.78
C VAL A 176 -13.01 -35.10 -41.79
N ASN A 177 -14.15 -34.43 -41.97
CA ASN A 177 -15.40 -35.12 -42.26
C ASN A 177 -15.44 -35.39 -43.77
N VAL A 178 -15.30 -36.65 -44.16
CA VAL A 178 -15.68 -37.11 -45.51
C VAL A 178 -17.13 -37.56 -45.42
N ALA A 179 -18.06 -36.67 -45.76
CA ALA A 179 -19.45 -37.05 -45.99
C ALA A 179 -19.53 -37.69 -47.38
N ALA A 180 -19.63 -39.02 -47.44
CA ALA A 180 -20.04 -39.72 -48.64
C ALA A 180 -21.50 -39.34 -48.93
N GLY A 181 -21.71 -38.53 -49.97
CA GLY A 181 -23.03 -38.17 -50.45
C GLY A 181 -23.78 -39.40 -50.93
N THR A 182 -24.94 -39.66 -50.32
CA THR A 182 -25.94 -40.57 -50.83
C THR A 182 -26.48 -40.05 -52.16
N VAL A 183 -26.23 -40.80 -53.23
CA VAL A 183 -26.90 -40.63 -54.52
C VAL A 183 -28.32 -41.17 -54.38
N THR A 184 -29.33 -40.32 -54.58
CA THR A 184 -30.69 -40.74 -54.89
C THR A 184 -30.93 -40.39 -56.36
N SER A 185 -30.97 -41.40 -57.22
CA SER A 185 -31.44 -41.28 -58.59
C SER A 185 -32.97 -41.37 -58.64
N TYR A 186 -33.53 -40.61 -59.59
CA TYR A 186 -34.94 -40.40 -59.94
C TYR A 186 -35.83 -41.64 -59.97
#